data_AF-A0A1G6GGX3-F1
#
_entry.id   AF-A0A1G6GGX3-F1
#
_cell.length_a   1.000
_cell.length_b   1.000
_cell.length_c   1.000
_cell.angle_alpha   90.00
_cell.angle_beta   90.00
_cell.angle_gamma   90.00
#
_symmetry.space_group_name_H-M   'P 1'
#
loop_
_entity.id
_entity.type
_entity.pdbx_description
1 polymer ?
#
loop_
_entity_poly.entity_id
_entity_poly.type
_entity_poly.pdbx_seq_one_letter_code
_entity_poly.pdbx_strand_id
1 'polypeptide(L)'
;MNQCEFRARDHMVATDYHWRVRKVFNWCGGIEYMIELLGREECIGFGNTMREARRDLEEAMGLYELRNGTASLPEVAKQAQIIVLEPSMTLEEMSNVNENLLQFKEM
;
A
#
# COMPACT_ATOMS: atom_id res chain seq x y z
N MET A 1 16.52 31.32 -29.41
CA MET A 1 15.75 31.32 -28.14
C MET A 1 14.43 30.65 -28.42
N ASN A 2 14.18 29.50 -27.79
CA ASN A 2 12.83 29.01 -27.48
C ASN A 2 13.00 28.03 -26.34
N GLN A 3 12.72 28.55 -25.14
CA GLN A 3 12.65 27.81 -23.89
C GLN A 3 11.39 26.93 -23.99
N CYS A 4 11.54 25.71 -24.49
CA CYS A 4 10.52 24.67 -24.31
C CYS A 4 10.59 24.23 -22.85
N GLU A 5 9.77 24.88 -22.03
CA GLU A 5 9.14 24.40 -20.81
C GLU A 5 9.74 23.12 -20.23
N PHE A 6 10.81 23.32 -19.44
CA PHE A 6 11.17 22.42 -18.35
C PHE A 6 9.99 22.48 -17.35
N ARG A 7 8.94 21.68 -17.61
CA ARG A 7 7.85 21.51 -16.66
C ARG A 7 8.46 20.93 -15.40
N ALA A 8 8.47 21.74 -14.34
CA ALA A 8 8.69 21.30 -12.98
C ALA A 8 7.77 20.11 -12.69
N ARG A 9 8.38 18.95 -12.69
CA ARG A 9 7.87 17.60 -12.46
C ARG A 9 9.14 16.92 -11.91
N ASP A 10 9.19 16.37 -10.72
CA ASP A 10 8.19 15.56 -10.04
C ASP A 10 8.59 15.53 -8.56
N HIS A 11 7.76 16.05 -7.65
CA HIS A 11 7.78 15.50 -6.30
C HIS A 11 6.89 14.26 -6.39
N MET A 12 7.50 13.08 -6.37
CA MET A 12 6.80 11.80 -6.46
C MET A 12 6.00 11.66 -5.15
N VAL A 13 4.71 11.98 -5.19
CA VAL A 13 3.86 11.89 -3.99
C VAL A 13 3.37 10.45 -3.92
N ALA A 14 3.51 9.79 -2.76
CA ALA A 14 3.09 8.40 -2.64
C ALA A 14 1.63 8.19 -3.07
N THR A 15 0.76 9.19 -2.91
CA THR A 15 -0.67 9.15 -3.27
C THR A 15 -0.94 8.98 -4.76
N ASP A 16 0.08 9.15 -5.61
CA ASP A 16 -0.01 8.99 -7.06
C ASP A 16 0.09 7.50 -7.47
N TYR A 17 0.28 6.60 -6.51
CA TYR A 17 0.48 5.18 -6.73
C TYR A 17 -0.58 4.32 -6.04
N HIS A 18 -0.73 3.10 -6.53
CA HIS A 18 -1.58 2.12 -5.87
C HIS A 18 -0.91 1.58 -4.60
N TRP A 19 -1.70 1.55 -3.52
CA TRP A 19 -1.25 1.05 -2.23
C TRP A 19 -1.99 -0.21 -1.84
N ARG A 20 -1.28 -1.06 -1.12
CA ARG A 20 -1.88 -2.11 -0.32
C ARG A 20 -1.66 -1.77 1.15
N VAL A 21 -2.72 -1.74 1.94
CA VAL A 21 -2.70 -1.34 3.34
C VAL A 21 -3.12 -2.51 4.21
N ARG A 22 -2.36 -2.77 5.28
CA ARG A 22 -2.68 -3.81 6.26
C ARG A 22 -2.48 -3.28 7.68
N LYS A 23 -3.16 -3.89 8.65
CA LYS A 23 -2.80 -3.76 10.07
C LYS A 23 -1.92 -4.96 10.45
N VAL A 24 -0.77 -4.68 11.02
CA VAL A 24 0.23 -5.71 11.41
C VAL A 24 0.67 -5.50 12.85
N PHE A 25 1.26 -6.52 13.46
CA PHE A 25 1.89 -6.37 14.77
C PHE A 25 3.25 -5.70 14.61
N ASN A 26 3.49 -4.66 15.40
CA ASN A 26 4.80 -4.06 15.55
C ASN A 26 5.68 -4.93 16.46
N TRP A 27 6.97 -4.59 16.54
CA TRP A 27 7.94 -5.33 17.36
C TRP A 27 7.67 -5.27 18.86
N CYS A 28 6.86 -4.33 19.34
CA CYS A 28 6.40 -4.22 20.72
C CYS A 28 5.13 -5.04 21.01
N GLY A 29 4.55 -5.73 20.01
CA GLY A 29 3.27 -6.42 20.13
C GLY A 29 2.03 -5.52 20.06
N GLY A 30 2.20 -4.23 19.73
CA GLY A 30 1.11 -3.33 19.36
C GLY A 30 0.68 -3.50 17.90
N ILE A 31 -0.39 -2.82 17.49
CA ILE A 31 -0.85 -2.82 16.09
C ILE A 31 -0.37 -1.55 15.40
N GLU A 32 0.18 -1.68 14.20
CA GLU A 32 0.56 -0.58 13.32
C GLU A 32 0.02 -0.78 11.90
N TYR A 33 -0.01 0.30 11.12
CA TYR A 33 -0.32 0.27 9.70
C TYR A 33 0.94 -0.04 8.91
N MET A 34 0.81 -0.96 7.95
CA MET A 34 1.80 -1.25 6.92
C MET A 34 1.21 -0.85 5.57
N ILE A 35 1.93 -0.04 4.81
CA ILE A 35 1.56 0.36 3.45
C ILE A 35 2.63 -0.15 2.48
N GLU A 36 2.22 -0.95 1.52
CA GLU A 36 3.07 -1.48 0.44
C GLU A 36 2.76 -0.76 -0.86
N LEU A 37 3.79 -0.38 -1.61
CA LEU A 37 3.65 0.13 -2.97
C LEU A 37 3.38 -1.04 -3.94
N LEU A 38 2.22 -1.04 -4.62
CA LEU A 38 1.95 -2.10 -5.59
C LEU A 38 2.91 -2.00 -6.79
N GLY A 39 3.51 -3.12 -7.15
CA GLY A 39 4.50 -3.21 -8.23
C GLY A 39 5.96 -3.04 -7.76
N ARG A 40 6.18 -2.62 -6.50
CA ARG A 40 7.50 -2.55 -5.85
C ARG A 40 7.36 -2.85 -4.36
N GLU A 41 7.33 -4.14 -4.05
CA GLU A 41 7.16 -4.64 -2.68
C GLU A 41 8.35 -4.30 -1.77
N GLU A 42 9.47 -3.80 -2.31
CA GLU A 42 10.58 -3.29 -1.49
C GLU A 42 10.29 -1.90 -0.88
N CYS A 43 9.31 -1.17 -1.43
CA CYS A 43 8.87 0.11 -0.89
C CYS A 43 7.69 -0.12 0.07
N ILE A 44 8.02 -0.17 1.36
CA ILE A 44 7.06 -0.39 2.45
C ILE A 44 7.22 0.74 3.47
N GLY A 45 6.10 1.27 3.96
CA GLY A 45 6.05 2.22 5.07
C GLY A 45 5.25 1.67 6.26
N PHE A 46 5.72 1.98 7.47
CA PHE A 46 5.10 1.58 8.73
C PHE A 46 4.73 2.80 9.60
N GLY A 47 3.70 2.66 10.43
CA GLY A 47 3.38 3.69 11.41
C GLY A 47 2.13 3.41 12.23
N ASN A 48 2.02 4.02 13.40
CA ASN A 48 0.86 3.86 14.28
C ASN A 48 -0.39 4.52 13.69
N THR A 49 -0.21 5.45 12.76
CA THR A 49 -1.28 6.08 11.99
C THR A 49 -1.04 5.97 10.49
N MET A 50 -2.11 6.04 9.68
CA MET A 50 -2.01 6.11 8.22
C MET A 50 -1.13 7.26 7.72
N ARG A 51 -1.10 8.37 8.45
CA ARG A 51 -0.26 9.52 8.09
C ARG A 51 1.22 9.22 8.29
N GLU A 52 1.57 8.56 9.40
CA GLU A 52 2.94 8.13 9.69
C GLU A 52 3.41 7.11 8.67
N ALA A 53 2.61 6.06 8.42
CA ALA A 53 2.95 5.01 7.47
C ALA A 53 3.11 5.56 6.04
N ARG A 54 2.33 6.56 5.64
CA ARG A 54 2.51 7.24 4.35
C ARG A 54 3.82 8.00 4.28
N ARG A 55 4.18 8.76 5.33
CA ARG A 55 5.45 9.50 5.36
C ARG A 55 6.63 8.53 5.26
N ASP A 56 6.58 7.44 6.01
CA ASP A 56 7.61 6.39 5.98
C ASP A 56 7.71 5.74 4.58
N LEU A 57 6.58 5.52 3.90
CA LEU A 57 6.56 5.05 2.51
C LEU A 57 7.21 6.05 1.54
N GLU A 58 6.92 7.35 1.67
CA GLU A 58 7.54 8.40 0.85
C GLU A 58 9.07 8.42 1.03
N GLU A 59 9.55 8.23 2.26
CA GLU A 59 10.98 8.08 2.55
C GLU A 59 11.57 6.82 1.89
N ALA A 60 10.89 5.68 1.99
CA ALA A 60 11.32 4.43 1.37
C ALA A 60 11.38 4.53 -0.16
N MET A 61 10.40 5.19 -0.79
CA MET A 61 10.38 5.46 -2.22
C MET A 61 11.57 6.35 -2.63
N GLY A 62 11.83 7.43 -1.90
CA GLY A 62 12.97 8.32 -2.17
C GLY A 62 14.32 7.60 -2.06
N LEU A 63 14.49 6.72 -1.07
CA LEU A 63 15.69 5.90 -0.95
C LEU A 63 15.84 4.89 -2.10
N TYR A 64 14.73 4.29 -2.54
CA TYR A 64 14.72 3.37 -3.67
C TYR A 64 15.09 4.07 -4.97
N GLU A 65 14.54 5.26 -5.23
CA GLU A 65 14.89 6.10 -6.38
C GLU A 65 16.37 6.49 -6.36
N LEU A 66 16.89 6.90 -5.21
CA LEU A 66 18.29 7.27 -5.08
C LEU A 66 19.23 6.11 -5.47
N ARG A 67 18.82 4.88 -5.14
CA ARG A 67 19.61 3.67 -5.40
C ARG A 67 19.45 3.16 -6.84
N ASN A 68 18.25 3.18 -7.40
CA ASN A 68 17.90 2.46 -8.63
C ASN A 68 17.52 3.39 -9.80
N GLY A 69 17.44 4.70 -9.56
CA GLY A 69 16.98 5.72 -10.51
C GLY A 69 15.45 5.86 -10.54
N THR A 70 14.96 7.01 -11.01
CA THR A 70 13.53 7.36 -11.00
C THR A 70 12.65 6.43 -11.86
N ALA A 71 13.19 5.92 -12.98
CA ALA A 71 12.48 4.97 -13.86
C ALA A 71 12.25 3.59 -13.24
N SER A 72 12.79 3.33 -12.04
CA SER A 72 12.64 2.05 -11.35
C SER A 72 11.32 1.92 -10.59
N LEU A 73 10.65 3.03 -10.26
CA LEU A 73 9.34 3.01 -9.62
C LEU A 73 8.23 2.65 -10.62
N PRO A 74 7.04 2.23 -10.12
CA PRO A 74 5.89 1.96 -10.97
C PRO A 74 5.48 3.19 -11.79
N GLU A 75 4.69 3.00 -12.84
CA GLU A 75 4.07 4.14 -13.50
C GLU A 75 3.04 4.79 -12.57
N VAL A 76 3.04 6.13 -12.54
CA VAL A 76 2.04 6.91 -11.81
C VAL A 76 0.64 6.57 -12.32
N ALA A 77 -0.26 6.24 -11.39
CA ALA A 77 -1.63 5.89 -11.71
C ALA A 77 -2.48 7.14 -11.91
N LYS A 78 -3.20 7.23 -13.05
CA LYS A 78 -4.21 8.30 -13.25
C LYS A 78 -5.35 8.24 -12.22
N GLN A 79 -5.56 7.05 -11.64
CA GLN A 79 -6.53 6.78 -10.58
C GLN A 79 -5.88 5.84 -9.56
N ALA A 80 -5.04 6.39 -8.70
CA ALA A 80 -4.46 5.65 -7.58
C ALA A 80 -5.57 5.06 -6.69
N GLN A 81 -5.33 3.84 -6.20
CA GLN A 81 -6.28 3.11 -5.37
C GLN A 81 -5.61 2.69 -4.07
N ILE A 82 -6.40 2.66 -3.00
CA ILE A 82 -6.00 2.14 -1.70
C ILE A 82 -6.72 0.81 -1.51
N ILE A 83 -5.97 -0.28 -1.51
CA ILE A 83 -6.47 -1.63 -1.29
C ILE A 83 -6.24 -1.97 0.18
N VAL A 84 -7.28 -1.85 1.00
CA VAL A 84 -7.22 -2.24 2.40
C VAL A 84 -7.46 -3.75 2.52
N LEU A 85 -6.51 -4.46 3.09
CA LEU A 85 -6.66 -5.87 3.42
C LEU A 85 -7.07 -5.99 4.88
N GLU A 86 -8.30 -6.44 5.07
CA GLU A 86 -8.79 -6.85 6.38
C GLU A 86 -8.00 -8.08 6.87
N PRO A 87 -7.89 -8.28 8.19
CA PRO A 87 -7.24 -9.45 8.74
C PRO A 87 -7.89 -10.74 8.21
N SER A 88 -7.10 -11.80 8.13
CA SER A 88 -7.59 -13.12 7.74
C SER A 88 -8.74 -13.52 8.65
N MET A 89 -9.81 -14.04 8.04
CA MET A 89 -10.95 -14.60 8.73
C MET A 89 -10.50 -15.63 9.77
N THR A 90 -11.09 -15.58 10.97
CA THR A 90 -10.86 -16.58 12.00
C THR A 90 -11.44 -17.93 11.59
N LEU A 91 -10.95 -19.03 12.19
CA LEU A 91 -11.48 -20.37 11.91
C LEU A 91 -12.97 -20.49 12.26
N GLU A 92 -13.42 -19.76 13.29
CA GLU A 92 -14.82 -19.70 13.70
C GLU A 92 -15.67 -18.99 12.65
N GLU A 93 -15.25 -17.80 12.21
CA GLU A 93 -15.93 -17.09 11.12
C GLU A 93 -15.97 -17.92 9.84
N MET A 94 -14.88 -18.64 9.53
CA MET A 94 -14.82 -19.54 8.38
C MET A 94 -15.82 -20.70 8.49
N SER A 95 -15.94 -21.31 9.68
CA SER A 95 -16.92 -22.37 9.93
C SER A 95 -18.34 -21.85 9.73
N ASN A 96 -18.65 -20.67 10.28
CA ASN A 96 -19.96 -20.03 10.15
C ASN A 96 -20.31 -19.74 8.68
N VAL A 97 -19.35 -19.25 7.89
CA VAL A 97 -19.55 -19.04 6.45
C VAL A 97 -19.83 -20.36 5.73
N ASN A 98 -19.06 -21.42 6.04
CA ASN A 98 -19.26 -22.73 5.42
C ASN A 98 -20.63 -23.34 5.76
N GLU A 99 -21.07 -23.25 7.02
CA GLU A 99 -22.40 -23.73 7.44
C GLU A 99 -23.52 -23.02 6.69
N ASN A 100 -23.44 -21.69 6.56
CA ASN A 100 -24.42 -20.90 5.80
C ASN A 100 -24.42 -21.30 4.32
N LEU A 101 -23.24 -21.48 3.70
CA LEU A 101 -23.14 -21.89 2.30
C LEU A 101 -23.73 -23.27 2.04
N LEU A 102 -23.58 -24.21 2.99
CA LEU A 102 -24.20 -25.53 2.89
C LEU A 102 -25.73 -25.43 2.96
N GLN A 103 -26.27 -24.59 3.85
CA GLN A 103 -27.73 -24.35 3.93
C GLN A 103 -28.30 -23.75 2.65
N PHE A 104 -27.59 -22.82 2.00
CA PHE A 104 -28.02 -22.27 0.71
C PHE A 104 -27.96 -23.26 -0.45
N LYS A 105 -27.15 -24.31 -0.36
CA LYS A 105 -27.01 -25.32 -1.42
C LYS A 105 -28.12 -26.38 -1.39
N GLU A 106 -28.76 -26.56 -0.23
CA GLU A 106 -29.88 -27.51 -0.05
C GLU A 106 -31.27 -26.88 -0.27
N MET A 107 -31.32 -25.58 -0.58
CA MET A 107 -32.50 -24.88 -1.08
C MET A 107 -32.60 -24.93 -2.60
#